data_AF-A0A9X3EZV9-F1
#
_entry.id   AF-A0A9X3EZV9-F1
#
_cell.length_a   1.000
_cell.length_b   1.000
_cell.length_c   1.000
_cell.angle_alpha   90.00
_cell.angle_beta   90.00
_cell.angle_gamma   90.00
#
_symmetry.space_group_name_H-M   'P 1'
#
loop_
_entity.id
_entity.type
_entity.pdbx_description
1 polymer ?
#
loop_
_entity_poly.entity_id
_entity_poly.type
_entity_poly.pdbx_seq_one_letter_code
_entity_poly.pdbx_strand_id
1 'polypeptide(L)'
;MTREGTYDLVVGNPPYQDTSDISDAGNLERQFPDAGTDLFSMFITRAVELVVQGGWAAMVTKQDWLYLHRFRHLRRHLECRHIFAIANLGAGAFAQIGGEVVQAVAFSLRASSESAADLAMTVVDASEGLDSREKAAMLHVAEPSRRYPAAYRNIDGAPLVLAWDNAFVSWYASTSKLGQECAVKQGLATGDNIRFLRSPNEIHPMRRQFVKFEDYGASEVDVIMAPWVPYIKGAKGLEWFEPGTHAIRWAPAGLQINCSNAMENLHPVRRTKNFILSRE
;
A
#
# COMPACT_ATOMS: atom_id res chain seq x y z
N MET A 1 -29.33 -19.59 -10.61
CA MET A 1 -28.12 -19.33 -9.79
C MET A 1 -26.96 -20.05 -10.46
N THR A 2 -25.79 -19.43 -10.56
CA THR A 2 -24.59 -20.08 -11.12
C THR A 2 -24.06 -21.11 -10.12
N ARG A 3 -23.77 -22.32 -10.60
CA ARG A 3 -23.34 -23.45 -9.76
C ARG A 3 -21.81 -23.46 -9.66
N GLU A 4 -21.30 -23.82 -8.48
CA GLU A 4 -19.86 -23.97 -8.23
C GLU A 4 -19.31 -25.20 -8.95
N GLY A 5 -18.06 -25.13 -9.40
CA GLY A 5 -17.36 -26.24 -10.02
C GLY A 5 -18.02 -26.78 -11.29
N THR A 6 -18.64 -25.92 -12.11
CA THR A 6 -19.33 -26.35 -13.35
C THR A 6 -18.81 -25.72 -14.64
N TYR A 7 -17.95 -24.71 -14.55
CA TYR A 7 -17.50 -23.96 -15.72
C TYR A 7 -16.02 -24.25 -16.04
N ASP A 8 -15.69 -24.50 -17.31
CA ASP A 8 -14.29 -24.66 -17.72
C ASP A 8 -13.51 -23.33 -17.69
N LEU A 9 -14.21 -22.23 -17.99
CA LEU A 9 -13.66 -20.89 -18.08
C LEU A 9 -14.66 -19.87 -17.53
N VAL A 10 -14.19 -19.00 -16.64
CA VAL A 10 -14.90 -17.80 -16.17
C VAL A 10 -14.06 -16.58 -16.52
N VAL A 11 -14.64 -15.64 -17.26
CA VAL A 11 -13.97 -14.38 -17.64
C VAL A 11 -14.78 -13.20 -17.11
N GLY A 12 -14.13 -12.17 -16.57
CA GLY A 12 -14.84 -11.02 -16.04
C GLY A 12 -14.05 -9.71 -15.92
N ASN A 13 -14.78 -8.60 -15.95
CA ASN A 13 -14.31 -7.27 -15.57
C ASN A 13 -15.22 -6.79 -14.41
N PRO A 14 -14.95 -7.23 -13.16
CA PRO A 14 -15.84 -6.96 -12.04
C PRO A 14 -15.88 -5.47 -11.67
N PRO A 15 -16.94 -5.02 -10.96
CA PRO A 15 -17.10 -3.62 -10.56
C PRO A 15 -16.00 -3.15 -9.59
N TYR A 16 -15.53 -1.91 -9.76
CA TYR A 16 -14.47 -1.30 -8.94
C TYR A 16 -15.02 -0.45 -7.79
N GLN A 17 -15.99 -0.99 -7.07
CA GLN A 17 -16.69 -0.32 -5.97
C GLN A 17 -16.40 -1.04 -4.64
N ASP A 18 -16.56 -0.33 -3.53
CA ASP A 18 -16.49 -0.87 -2.18
C ASP A 18 -17.90 -1.29 -1.72
N THR A 19 -17.99 -2.24 -0.78
CA THR A 19 -19.27 -2.74 -0.25
C THR A 19 -20.06 -1.70 0.52
N SER A 20 -19.45 -0.60 0.96
CA SER A 20 -20.13 0.49 1.68
C SER A 20 -21.36 1.07 0.97
N ASP A 21 -21.42 0.98 -0.36
CA ASP A 21 -22.56 1.44 -1.17
C ASP A 21 -23.66 0.38 -1.37
N ILE A 22 -23.53 -0.81 -0.76
CA ILE A 22 -24.46 -1.94 -0.93
C ILE A 22 -25.31 -2.16 0.32
N SER A 23 -26.63 -2.29 0.12
CA SER A 23 -27.61 -2.47 1.21
C SER A 23 -27.39 -3.71 2.08
N ASP A 24 -26.75 -4.76 1.57
CA ASP A 24 -26.46 -6.01 2.28
C ASP A 24 -24.94 -6.30 2.38
N ALA A 25 -24.12 -5.25 2.52
CA ALA A 25 -22.67 -5.33 2.65
C ALA A 25 -22.21 -6.38 3.67
N GLY A 26 -22.83 -6.40 4.85
CA GLY A 26 -22.45 -7.31 5.93
C GLY A 26 -22.73 -8.79 5.65
N ASN A 27 -23.63 -9.13 4.72
CA ASN A 27 -23.80 -10.51 4.27
C ASN A 27 -22.73 -10.89 3.24
N LEU A 28 -22.42 -9.98 2.30
CA LEU A 28 -21.35 -10.20 1.31
C LEU A 28 -19.99 -10.40 1.99
N GLU A 29 -19.64 -9.57 2.96
CA GLU A 29 -18.39 -9.69 3.70
C GLU A 29 -18.30 -10.99 4.52
N ARG A 30 -19.43 -11.51 5.00
CA ARG A 30 -19.49 -12.82 5.67
C ARG A 30 -19.35 -13.99 4.69
N GLN A 31 -19.83 -13.84 3.46
CA GLN A 31 -19.67 -14.84 2.40
C GLN A 31 -18.23 -14.85 1.85
N PHE A 32 -17.55 -13.71 1.83
CA PHE A 32 -16.21 -13.55 1.28
C PHE A 32 -15.23 -12.94 2.31
N PRO A 33 -14.96 -13.63 3.44
CA PRO A 33 -14.20 -13.07 4.56
C PRO A 33 -12.75 -12.73 4.20
N ASP A 34 -12.14 -13.45 3.26
CA ASP A 34 -10.76 -13.21 2.80
C ASP A 34 -10.64 -12.12 1.73
N ALA A 35 -11.75 -11.71 1.12
CA ALA A 35 -11.76 -10.77 0.00
C ALA A 35 -11.73 -9.30 0.43
N GLY A 36 -12.02 -8.99 1.70
CA GLY A 36 -12.16 -7.62 2.18
C GLY A 36 -13.44 -6.93 1.68
N THR A 37 -13.43 -5.60 1.58
CA THR A 37 -14.61 -4.78 1.27
C THR A 37 -14.72 -4.37 -0.21
N ASP A 38 -13.69 -4.61 -1.02
CA ASP A 38 -13.76 -4.29 -2.45
C ASP A 38 -14.53 -5.38 -3.21
N LEU A 39 -15.47 -5.01 -4.09
CA LEU A 39 -16.24 -6.00 -4.85
C LEU A 39 -15.37 -6.81 -5.80
N PHE A 40 -14.41 -6.18 -6.47
CA PHE A 40 -13.57 -6.90 -7.43
C PHE A 40 -12.89 -8.11 -6.78
N SER A 41 -12.42 -8.03 -5.53
CA SER A 41 -11.79 -9.15 -4.83
C SER A 41 -12.79 -10.26 -4.49
N MET A 42 -14.04 -9.92 -4.14
CA MET A 42 -15.10 -10.91 -3.96
C MET A 42 -15.40 -11.66 -5.26
N PHE A 43 -15.41 -10.95 -6.39
CA PHE A 43 -15.56 -11.56 -7.71
C PHE A 43 -14.38 -12.48 -8.05
N ILE A 44 -13.14 -12.12 -7.69
CA ILE A 44 -11.97 -13.00 -7.87
C ILE A 44 -12.22 -14.34 -7.15
N THR A 45 -12.58 -14.30 -5.87
CA THR A 45 -12.92 -15.50 -5.09
C THR A 45 -14.05 -16.27 -5.75
N ARG A 46 -15.14 -15.59 -6.13
CA ARG A 46 -16.30 -16.23 -6.72
C ARG A 46 -15.99 -16.92 -8.04
N ALA A 47 -15.19 -16.32 -8.92
CA ALA A 47 -14.86 -16.96 -10.19
C ALA A 47 -14.02 -18.21 -10.02
N VAL A 48 -13.14 -18.24 -9.01
CA VAL A 48 -12.37 -19.43 -8.66
C VAL A 48 -13.28 -20.56 -8.15
N GLU A 49 -14.36 -20.24 -7.42
CA GLU A 49 -15.35 -21.23 -6.97
C GLU A 49 -16.22 -21.78 -8.12
N LEU A 50 -16.49 -20.95 -9.13
CA LEU A 50 -17.34 -21.33 -10.26
C LEU A 50 -16.64 -22.31 -11.21
N VAL A 51 -15.31 -22.26 -11.32
CA VAL A 51 -14.57 -23.09 -12.27
C VAL A 51 -14.40 -24.52 -11.78
N VAL A 52 -14.41 -25.48 -12.71
CA VAL A 52 -14.05 -26.88 -12.44
C VAL A 52 -12.59 -26.99 -12.01
N GLN A 53 -12.24 -28.08 -11.33
CA GLN A 53 -10.84 -28.42 -11.06
C GLN A 53 -10.04 -28.45 -12.37
N GLY A 54 -8.93 -27.71 -12.44
CA GLY A 54 -8.11 -27.56 -13.64
C GLY A 54 -8.61 -26.51 -14.64
N GLY A 55 -9.81 -25.96 -14.44
CA GLY A 55 -10.40 -24.85 -15.20
C GLY A 55 -9.78 -23.49 -14.88
N TRP A 56 -10.28 -22.45 -15.54
CA TRP A 56 -9.62 -21.14 -15.60
C TRP A 56 -10.52 -19.99 -15.19
N ALA A 57 -10.04 -19.12 -14.31
CA ALA A 57 -10.65 -17.82 -14.03
C ALA A 57 -9.72 -16.74 -14.59
N ALA A 58 -10.22 -15.87 -15.48
CA ALA A 58 -9.46 -14.77 -16.05
C ALA A 58 -10.19 -13.44 -15.80
N MET A 59 -9.48 -12.43 -15.32
CA MET A 59 -10.11 -11.15 -15.00
C MET A 59 -9.25 -9.96 -15.33
N VAL A 60 -9.91 -8.82 -15.49
CA VAL A 60 -9.28 -7.50 -15.40
C VAL A 60 -9.79 -6.80 -14.16
N THR A 61 -8.90 -6.41 -13.25
CA THR A 61 -9.26 -5.77 -11.96
C THR A 61 -8.35 -4.60 -11.64
N LYS A 62 -8.63 -3.88 -10.53
CA LYS A 62 -7.62 -3.01 -9.89
C LYS A 62 -6.39 -3.84 -9.49
N GLN A 63 -5.18 -3.31 -9.61
CA GLN A 63 -3.94 -4.00 -9.25
C GLN A 63 -3.66 -4.07 -7.74
N ASP A 64 -4.42 -3.31 -6.93
CA ASP A 64 -4.20 -3.16 -5.49
C ASP A 64 -4.05 -4.49 -4.74
N TRP A 65 -4.75 -5.54 -5.17
CA TRP A 65 -4.72 -6.86 -4.52
C TRP A 65 -3.37 -7.56 -4.64
N LEU A 66 -2.52 -7.17 -5.59
CA LEU A 66 -1.17 -7.71 -5.70
C LEU A 66 -0.28 -7.22 -4.55
N TYR A 67 -0.46 -5.98 -4.07
CA TYR A 67 0.53 -5.31 -3.23
C TYR A 67 0.02 -4.90 -1.86
N LEU A 68 -1.21 -4.39 -1.76
CA LEU A 68 -1.66 -3.78 -0.52
C LEU A 68 -1.84 -4.84 0.57
N HIS A 69 -1.35 -4.53 1.76
CA HIS A 69 -1.40 -5.40 2.93
C HIS A 69 -2.84 -5.84 3.30
N ARG A 70 -3.84 -4.98 3.04
CA ARG A 70 -5.26 -5.32 3.27
C ARG A 70 -5.75 -6.54 2.48
N PHE A 71 -5.11 -6.87 1.36
CA PHE A 71 -5.44 -8.03 0.52
C PHE A 71 -4.56 -9.27 0.80
N ARG A 72 -3.80 -9.30 1.90
CA ARG A 72 -2.96 -10.46 2.26
C ARG A 72 -3.76 -11.76 2.41
N HIS A 73 -5.00 -11.66 2.92
CA HIS A 73 -5.88 -12.80 3.13
C HIS A 73 -6.37 -13.37 1.79
N LEU A 74 -6.77 -12.49 0.87
CA LEU A 74 -7.08 -12.87 -0.52
C LEU A 74 -5.88 -13.54 -1.19
N ARG A 75 -4.67 -12.96 -1.12
CA ARG A 75 -3.47 -13.57 -1.72
C ARG A 75 -3.21 -14.96 -1.15
N ARG A 76 -3.35 -15.13 0.17
CA ARG A 76 -3.23 -16.43 0.84
C ARG A 76 -4.30 -17.43 0.36
N HIS A 77 -5.54 -16.98 0.20
CA HIS A 77 -6.64 -17.79 -0.32
C HIS A 77 -6.35 -18.29 -1.75
N LEU A 78 -5.66 -17.48 -2.55
CA LEU A 78 -5.27 -17.82 -3.92
C LEU A 78 -4.01 -18.72 -4.02
N GLU A 79 -3.29 -19.02 -2.94
CA GLU A 79 -2.05 -19.82 -2.99
C GLU A 79 -2.26 -21.26 -3.46
N CYS A 80 -3.44 -21.83 -3.20
CA CYS A 80 -3.82 -23.15 -3.72
C CYS A 80 -4.18 -23.11 -5.21
N ARG A 81 -4.10 -21.96 -5.86
CA ARG A 81 -4.40 -21.74 -7.28
C ARG A 81 -3.13 -21.34 -8.01
N HIS A 82 -3.00 -21.78 -9.26
CA HIS A 82 -1.87 -21.36 -10.06
C HIS A 82 -2.18 -19.98 -10.66
N ILE A 83 -1.50 -18.94 -10.17
CA ILE A 83 -1.45 -17.66 -10.87
C ILE A 83 -0.59 -17.87 -12.10
N PHE A 84 -1.22 -18.08 -13.26
CA PHE A 84 -0.53 -18.52 -14.46
C PHE A 84 0.08 -17.35 -15.22
N ALA A 85 -0.69 -16.28 -15.42
CA ALA A 85 -0.25 -15.09 -16.12
C ALA A 85 -0.79 -13.83 -15.46
N ILE A 86 0.03 -12.78 -15.47
CA ILE A 86 -0.31 -11.42 -15.07
C ILE A 86 0.17 -10.47 -16.17
N ALA A 87 -0.73 -9.61 -16.62
CA ALA A 87 -0.45 -8.48 -17.48
C ALA A 87 -0.68 -7.19 -16.69
N ASN A 88 0.41 -6.49 -16.37
CA ASN A 88 0.36 -5.18 -15.72
C ASN A 88 -0.08 -4.14 -16.75
N LEU A 89 -1.30 -3.62 -16.63
CA LEU A 89 -1.84 -2.65 -17.59
C LEU A 89 -1.65 -1.20 -17.11
N GLY A 90 -1.50 -0.96 -15.81
CA GLY A 90 -1.35 0.38 -15.25
C GLY A 90 -2.56 1.30 -15.47
N ALA A 91 -2.34 2.61 -15.39
CA ALA A 91 -3.34 3.65 -15.70
C ALA A 91 -3.67 3.68 -17.20
N GLY A 92 -4.84 4.21 -17.56
CA GLY A 92 -5.24 4.39 -18.97
C GLY A 92 -5.62 3.08 -19.69
N ALA A 93 -5.81 1.98 -18.93
CA ALA A 93 -6.20 0.69 -19.50
C ALA A 93 -7.61 0.69 -20.12
N PHE A 94 -8.51 1.56 -19.65
CA PHE A 94 -9.87 1.71 -20.16
C PHE A 94 -10.09 3.13 -20.68
N ALA A 95 -10.37 3.28 -21.98
CA ALA A 95 -10.58 4.58 -22.62
C ALA A 95 -11.75 5.40 -22.02
N GLN A 96 -12.71 4.72 -21.39
CA GLN A 96 -13.93 5.32 -20.83
C GLN A 96 -13.73 5.85 -19.39
N ILE A 97 -12.64 5.48 -18.72
CA ILE A 97 -12.31 5.96 -17.37
C ILE A 97 -11.23 7.02 -17.52
N GLY A 98 -11.61 8.29 -17.49
CA GLY A 98 -10.66 9.40 -17.57
C GLY A 98 -9.76 9.49 -16.33
N GLY A 99 -8.45 9.45 -16.53
CA GLY A 99 -7.42 9.76 -15.51
C GLY A 99 -6.70 8.56 -14.88
N GLU A 100 -5.63 8.85 -14.14
CA GLU A 100 -4.75 7.89 -13.41
C GLU A 100 -5.43 7.18 -12.22
N VAL A 101 -6.74 7.35 -12.04
CA VAL A 101 -7.48 6.97 -10.82
C VAL A 101 -7.51 5.46 -10.61
N VAL A 102 -7.39 4.67 -11.68
CA VAL A 102 -7.41 3.22 -11.62
C VAL A 102 -6.22 2.63 -12.36
N GLN A 103 -5.40 1.90 -11.61
CA GLN A 103 -4.34 1.08 -12.16
C GLN A 103 -4.87 -0.35 -12.34
N ALA A 104 -4.94 -0.83 -13.58
CA ALA A 104 -5.54 -2.11 -13.91
C ALA A 104 -4.50 -3.22 -14.07
N VAL A 105 -4.94 -4.45 -13.80
CA VAL A 105 -4.19 -5.67 -14.07
C VAL A 105 -5.12 -6.68 -14.73
N ALA A 106 -4.64 -7.38 -15.75
CA ALA A 106 -5.29 -8.57 -16.27
C ALA A 106 -4.54 -9.82 -15.80
N PHE A 107 -5.24 -10.89 -15.43
CA PHE A 107 -4.57 -12.10 -14.96
C PHE A 107 -5.42 -13.34 -15.22
N SER A 108 -4.77 -14.51 -15.17
CA SER A 108 -5.42 -15.81 -15.23
C SER A 108 -4.98 -16.70 -14.08
N LEU A 109 -5.97 -17.37 -13.48
CA LEU A 109 -5.83 -18.33 -12.40
C LEU A 109 -6.30 -19.68 -12.91
N ARG A 110 -5.51 -20.72 -12.67
CA ARG A 110 -5.94 -22.10 -12.88
C ARG A 110 -6.36 -22.72 -11.56
N ALA A 111 -7.57 -23.28 -11.52
CA ALA A 111 -8.04 -24.03 -10.38
C ALA A 111 -7.19 -25.28 -10.16
N SER A 112 -6.67 -25.41 -8.94
CA SER A 112 -5.88 -26.55 -8.51
C SER A 112 -6.27 -26.93 -7.09
N SER A 113 -6.14 -28.21 -6.77
CA SER A 113 -6.35 -28.81 -5.45
C SER A 113 -5.03 -28.98 -4.73
N GLU A 114 -3.93 -28.93 -5.47
CA GLU A 114 -2.56 -28.94 -4.97
C GLU A 114 -2.01 -27.52 -4.94
N SER A 115 -1.15 -27.24 -3.97
CA SER A 115 -0.45 -25.96 -3.87
C SER A 115 0.33 -25.70 -5.16
N ALA A 116 0.00 -24.60 -5.83
CA ALA A 116 0.66 -24.16 -7.05
C ALA A 116 1.64 -23.01 -6.81
N ALA A 117 1.94 -22.70 -5.54
CA ALA A 117 2.77 -21.56 -5.16
C ALA A 117 4.20 -21.61 -5.73
N ASP A 118 4.73 -22.80 -5.97
CA ASP A 118 6.07 -23.02 -6.54
C ASP A 118 6.07 -22.96 -8.08
N LEU A 119 4.89 -22.95 -8.71
CA LEU A 119 4.79 -22.81 -10.16
C LEU A 119 5.09 -21.38 -10.57
N ALA A 120 5.88 -21.24 -11.64
CA ALA A 120 6.16 -19.93 -12.20
C ALA A 120 4.88 -19.27 -12.73
N MET A 121 4.74 -17.97 -12.48
CA MET A 121 3.81 -17.08 -13.16
C MET A 121 4.52 -16.34 -14.28
N THR A 122 3.82 -16.16 -15.40
CA THR A 122 4.28 -15.32 -16.51
C THR A 122 3.83 -13.88 -16.28
N VAL A 123 4.74 -12.92 -16.33
CA VAL A 123 4.43 -11.50 -16.15
C VAL A 123 4.81 -10.73 -17.41
N VAL A 124 3.85 -9.97 -17.91
CA VAL A 124 4.02 -9.03 -19.03
C VAL A 124 3.68 -7.64 -18.52
N ASP A 125 4.51 -6.66 -18.86
CA ASP A 125 4.26 -5.26 -18.47
C ASP A 125 3.90 -4.42 -19.70
N ALA A 126 2.72 -3.81 -19.66
CA ALA A 126 2.21 -2.87 -20.63
C ALA A 126 1.82 -1.53 -19.97
N SER A 127 2.30 -1.26 -18.74
CA SER A 127 1.89 -0.09 -17.98
C SER A 127 2.36 1.24 -18.59
N GLU A 128 3.46 1.22 -19.35
CA GLU A 128 3.98 2.41 -20.05
C GLU A 128 3.15 2.85 -21.27
N GLY A 129 2.28 1.99 -21.81
CA GLY A 129 1.44 2.35 -22.95
C GLY A 129 0.46 3.47 -22.59
N LEU A 130 0.30 4.47 -23.45
CA LEU A 130 -0.46 5.69 -23.14
C LEU A 130 -1.98 5.47 -23.19
N ASP A 131 -2.42 4.55 -24.03
CA ASP A 131 -3.84 4.24 -24.23
C ASP A 131 -4.08 2.72 -24.38
N SER A 132 -5.35 2.33 -24.46
CA SER A 132 -5.73 0.92 -24.60
C SER A 132 -5.16 0.25 -25.86
N ARG A 133 -4.92 1.00 -26.93
CA ARG A 133 -4.38 0.46 -28.19
C ARG A 133 -2.89 0.21 -28.09
N GLU A 134 -2.14 1.17 -27.55
CA GLU A 134 -0.71 1.00 -27.29
C GLU A 134 -0.46 -0.12 -26.29
N LYS A 135 -1.25 -0.20 -25.21
CA LYS A 135 -1.17 -1.31 -24.25
C LYS A 135 -1.43 -2.65 -24.91
N ALA A 136 -2.46 -2.75 -25.76
CA ALA A 136 -2.72 -3.99 -26.51
C ALA A 136 -1.55 -4.36 -27.42
N ALA A 137 -0.91 -3.39 -28.09
CA ALA A 137 0.28 -3.63 -28.89
C ALA A 137 1.46 -4.09 -28.03
N MET A 138 1.71 -3.45 -26.89
CA MET A 138 2.75 -3.85 -25.92
C MET A 138 2.56 -5.29 -25.45
N LEU A 139 1.34 -5.72 -25.14
CA LEU A 139 1.07 -7.11 -24.74
C LEU A 139 1.45 -8.15 -25.81
N HIS A 140 1.52 -7.76 -27.09
CA HIS A 140 1.93 -8.66 -28.17
C HIS A 140 3.45 -8.73 -28.36
N VAL A 141 4.18 -7.66 -28.00
CA VAL A 141 5.63 -7.55 -28.26
C VAL A 141 6.49 -7.62 -27.01
N ALA A 142 5.92 -7.39 -25.83
CA ALA A 142 6.64 -7.37 -24.57
C ALA A 142 7.18 -8.76 -24.24
N GLU A 143 8.43 -8.81 -23.77
CA GLU A 143 9.07 -10.06 -23.37
C GLU A 143 8.47 -10.55 -22.05
N PRO A 144 7.91 -11.77 -22.01
CA PRO A 144 7.37 -12.32 -20.79
C PRO A 144 8.50 -12.65 -19.81
N SER A 145 8.37 -12.17 -18.58
CA SER A 145 9.26 -12.56 -17.49
C SER A 145 8.63 -13.67 -16.64
N ARG A 146 9.46 -14.57 -16.11
CA ARG A 146 9.00 -15.59 -15.15
C ARG A 146 9.25 -15.13 -13.72
N ARG A 147 8.22 -15.22 -12.89
CA ARG A 147 8.27 -14.94 -11.45
C ARG A 147 7.79 -16.15 -10.67
N TYR A 148 8.23 -16.29 -9.43
CA TYR A 148 7.85 -17.40 -8.56
C TYR A 148 7.09 -16.86 -7.34
N PRO A 149 5.76 -17.05 -7.27
CA PRO A 149 4.93 -16.55 -6.16
C PRO A 149 5.47 -16.95 -4.78
N ALA A 150 6.01 -18.17 -4.63
CA ALA A 150 6.62 -18.64 -3.39
C ALA A 150 7.75 -17.72 -2.87
N ALA A 151 8.51 -17.07 -3.74
CA ALA A 151 9.62 -16.19 -3.33
C ALA A 151 9.14 -14.94 -2.56
N TYR A 152 7.91 -14.48 -2.83
CA TYR A 152 7.32 -13.30 -2.19
C TYR A 152 6.81 -13.58 -0.78
N ARG A 153 6.69 -14.85 -0.35
CA ARG A 153 6.27 -15.22 1.02
C ARG A 153 7.23 -14.71 2.11
N ASN A 154 8.48 -14.44 1.74
CA ASN A 154 9.51 -13.90 2.64
C ASN A 154 9.38 -12.39 2.86
N ILE A 155 8.43 -11.73 2.18
CA ILE A 155 8.12 -10.32 2.32
C ILE A 155 6.86 -10.21 3.18
N ASP A 156 6.87 -9.31 4.17
CA ASP A 156 5.71 -9.12 5.04
C ASP A 156 4.43 -8.79 4.24
N GLY A 157 3.35 -9.49 4.56
CA GLY A 157 2.09 -9.44 3.81
C GLY A 157 2.09 -10.14 2.44
N ALA A 158 3.19 -10.81 2.05
CA ALA A 158 3.38 -11.53 0.79
C ALA A 158 2.89 -10.77 -0.48
N PRO A 159 3.34 -9.53 -0.73
CA PRO A 159 2.96 -8.77 -1.93
C PRO A 159 3.64 -9.34 -3.19
N LEU A 160 2.89 -9.46 -4.28
CA LEU A 160 3.39 -9.86 -5.60
C LEU A 160 3.95 -8.64 -6.35
N VAL A 161 5.12 -8.14 -5.93
CA VAL A 161 5.75 -6.94 -6.51
C VAL A 161 6.30 -7.24 -7.92
N LEU A 162 5.53 -6.91 -8.95
CA LEU A 162 5.85 -7.24 -10.35
C LEU A 162 7.09 -6.53 -10.89
N ALA A 163 7.35 -5.32 -10.38
CA ALA A 163 8.52 -4.51 -10.76
C ALA A 163 9.85 -5.11 -10.28
N TRP A 164 9.84 -6.04 -9.32
CA TRP A 164 11.05 -6.68 -8.81
C TRP A 164 11.32 -7.96 -9.59
N ASP A 165 12.59 -8.18 -9.94
CA ASP A 165 13.03 -9.45 -10.50
C ASP A 165 13.33 -10.49 -9.41
N ASN A 166 13.54 -11.74 -9.84
CA ASN A 166 13.81 -12.84 -8.90
C ASN A 166 15.11 -12.62 -8.10
N ALA A 167 16.08 -11.92 -8.68
CA ALA A 167 17.35 -11.60 -8.02
C ALA A 167 17.13 -10.60 -6.89
N PHE A 168 16.38 -9.52 -7.15
CA PHE A 168 16.03 -8.50 -6.18
C PHE A 168 15.15 -9.06 -5.06
N VAL A 169 14.16 -9.88 -5.38
CA VAL A 169 13.32 -10.55 -4.36
C VAL A 169 14.18 -11.42 -3.44
N SER A 170 15.13 -12.17 -4.00
CA SER A 170 16.05 -13.02 -3.23
C SER A 170 16.99 -12.19 -2.36
N TRP A 171 17.53 -11.09 -2.89
CA TRP A 171 18.38 -10.15 -2.16
C TRP A 171 17.63 -9.47 -1.01
N TYR A 172 16.39 -9.02 -1.25
CA TYR A 172 15.55 -8.44 -0.20
C TYR A 172 15.26 -9.45 0.90
N ALA A 173 14.95 -10.70 0.52
CA ALA A 173 14.69 -11.77 1.48
C ALA A 173 15.90 -12.06 2.38
N SER A 174 17.12 -12.06 1.83
CA SER A 174 18.35 -12.37 2.58
C SER A 174 18.92 -11.18 3.37
N THR A 175 18.57 -9.95 3.02
CA THR A 175 19.10 -8.74 3.68
C THR A 175 18.43 -8.52 5.03
N SER A 176 19.17 -8.11 6.06
CA SER A 176 18.61 -7.74 7.37
C SER A 176 17.76 -6.46 7.27
N LYS A 177 16.62 -6.41 7.96
CA LYS A 177 15.67 -5.29 7.85
C LYS A 177 16.03 -4.28 8.93
N LEU A 178 15.99 -2.98 8.61
CA LEU A 178 16.36 -1.92 9.56
C LEU A 178 15.62 -2.02 10.90
N GLY A 179 14.33 -2.36 10.87
CA GLY A 179 13.52 -2.54 12.08
C GLY A 179 13.95 -3.72 12.98
N GLN A 180 14.78 -4.64 12.49
CA GLN A 180 15.36 -5.74 13.28
C GLN A 180 16.65 -5.31 14.00
N GLU A 181 17.35 -4.29 13.49
CA GLU A 181 18.63 -3.83 14.03
C GLU A 181 18.48 -2.63 14.95
N CYS A 182 17.49 -1.78 14.70
CA CYS A 182 17.24 -0.61 15.53
C CYS A 182 15.76 -0.26 15.64
N ALA A 183 15.41 0.34 16.78
CA ALA A 183 14.08 0.91 16.97
C ALA A 183 13.89 2.13 16.06
N VAL A 184 13.19 1.94 14.94
CA VAL A 184 12.79 3.03 14.06
C VAL A 184 11.60 3.76 14.70
N LYS A 185 11.75 5.06 14.95
CA LYS A 185 10.68 5.92 15.47
C LYS A 185 10.24 6.89 14.40
N GLN A 186 8.93 7.10 14.31
CA GLN A 186 8.41 8.24 13.57
C GLN A 186 8.89 9.52 14.27
N GLY A 187 9.32 10.51 13.47
CA GLY A 187 9.57 11.86 13.98
C GLY A 187 8.31 12.50 14.57
N LEU A 188 8.47 13.69 15.15
CA LEU A 188 7.35 14.43 15.72
C LEU A 188 6.28 14.72 14.66
N ALA A 189 5.05 14.24 14.89
CA ALA A 189 3.88 14.56 14.09
C ALA A 189 3.01 15.58 14.84
N THR A 190 2.69 16.68 14.19
CA THR A 190 1.94 17.80 14.81
C THR A 190 0.45 17.52 14.99
N GLY A 191 -0.16 16.69 14.13
CA GLY A 191 -1.63 16.49 14.05
C GLY A 191 -2.40 17.71 13.51
N ASP A 192 -1.99 18.92 13.89
CA ASP A 192 -2.57 20.19 13.50
C ASP A 192 -1.47 21.22 13.17
N ASN A 193 -1.13 21.30 11.88
CA ASN A 193 -0.13 22.25 11.40
C ASN A 193 -0.53 23.72 11.67
N ILE A 194 -1.83 24.04 11.60
CA ILE A 194 -2.33 25.42 11.77
C ILE A 194 -2.12 25.88 13.21
N ARG A 195 -2.31 24.98 14.17
CA ARG A 195 -2.13 25.28 15.59
C ARG A 195 -0.66 25.31 16.01
N PHE A 196 0.16 24.40 15.49
CA PHE A 196 1.48 24.13 16.06
C PHE A 196 2.66 24.63 15.25
N LEU A 197 2.51 25.03 13.98
CA LEU A 197 3.63 25.46 13.13
C LEU A 197 3.55 26.94 12.76
N ARG A 198 4.68 27.64 12.81
CA ARG A 198 4.83 29.03 12.34
C ARG A 198 6.15 29.19 11.59
N SER A 199 6.21 30.17 10.71
CA SER A 199 7.47 30.68 10.17
C SER A 199 8.22 31.43 11.28
N PRO A 200 9.57 31.36 11.35
CA PRO A 200 10.35 32.09 12.35
C PRO A 200 10.08 33.60 12.40
N ASN A 201 9.65 34.19 11.28
CA ASN A 201 9.31 35.61 11.15
C ASN A 201 7.92 35.96 11.75
N GLU A 202 7.04 34.98 11.96
CA GLU A 202 5.72 35.18 12.57
C GLU A 202 5.79 35.17 14.11
N ILE A 203 6.93 34.76 14.68
CA ILE A 203 7.10 34.61 16.11
C ILE A 203 7.92 35.78 16.65
N HIS A 204 7.42 36.40 17.72
CA HIS A 204 8.15 37.45 18.42
C HIS A 204 9.56 36.97 18.82
N PRO A 205 10.63 37.77 18.61
CA PRO A 205 12.01 37.33 18.83
C PRO A 205 12.29 36.76 20.24
N MET A 206 11.64 37.28 21.28
CA MET A 206 11.79 36.77 22.65
C MET A 206 11.05 35.45 22.93
N ARG A 207 10.19 34.99 22.00
CA ARG A 207 9.37 33.78 22.14
C ARG A 207 9.88 32.61 21.30
N ARG A 208 10.97 32.80 20.55
CA ARG A 208 11.62 31.78 19.72
C ARG A 208 12.98 31.41 20.31
N GLN A 209 13.28 30.12 20.35
CA GLN A 209 14.61 29.62 20.66
C GLN A 209 15.40 29.42 19.37
N PHE A 210 16.65 29.87 19.36
CA PHE A 210 17.66 29.33 18.47
C PHE A 210 18.49 28.37 19.31
N VAL A 211 18.51 27.09 18.96
CA VAL A 211 19.43 26.13 19.59
C VAL A 211 20.84 26.57 19.22
N LYS A 212 21.68 26.90 20.19
CA LYS A 212 23.09 27.15 19.91
C LYS A 212 23.75 25.80 19.65
N PHE A 213 24.67 25.77 18.68
CA PHE A 213 25.37 24.55 18.30
C PHE A 213 26.16 23.92 19.48
N GLU A 214 26.56 24.75 20.44
CA GLU A 214 27.29 24.37 21.66
C GLU A 214 26.43 23.57 22.66
N ASP A 215 25.10 23.61 22.54
CA ASP A 215 24.17 22.89 23.43
C ASP A 215 23.80 21.49 22.90
N TYR A 216 24.39 21.08 21.76
CA TYR A 216 24.08 19.81 21.10
C TYR A 216 24.64 18.63 21.91
N GLY A 217 23.75 17.86 22.57
CA GLY A 217 24.13 16.72 23.42
C GLY A 217 23.98 16.97 24.93
N ALA A 218 23.58 18.18 25.35
CA ALA A 218 23.10 18.38 26.71
C ALA A 218 21.79 17.58 26.91
N SER A 219 21.77 16.69 27.90
CA SER A 219 20.63 15.80 28.20
C SER A 219 19.35 16.56 28.59
N GLU A 220 19.49 17.83 28.97
CA GLU A 220 18.40 18.72 29.33
C GLU A 220 18.72 20.11 28.75
N VAL A 221 18.30 20.35 27.51
CA VAL A 221 18.08 21.74 27.10
C VAL A 221 16.94 22.22 27.97
N ASP A 222 17.14 23.27 28.77
CA ASP A 222 16.06 23.99 29.45
C ASP A 222 15.14 24.62 28.39
N VAL A 223 14.30 23.80 27.74
CA VAL A 223 13.24 24.24 26.81
C VAL A 223 12.12 24.97 27.56
N ILE A 224 12.34 25.25 28.85
CA ILE A 224 11.35 25.71 29.81
C ILE A 224 10.91 27.15 29.50
N MET A 225 11.72 27.96 28.81
CA MET A 225 11.45 29.40 28.65
C MET A 225 10.97 29.83 27.26
N ALA A 226 11.28 29.09 26.19
CA ALA A 226 10.93 29.49 24.83
C ALA A 226 9.77 28.65 24.28
N PRO A 227 8.59 29.24 24.00
CA PRO A 227 7.43 28.48 23.54
C PRO A 227 7.54 27.93 22.13
N TRP A 228 8.49 28.40 21.32
CA TRP A 228 8.71 27.96 19.95
C TRP A 228 10.16 27.52 19.73
N VAL A 229 10.34 26.31 19.20
CA VAL A 229 11.65 25.71 18.90
C VAL A 229 11.76 25.39 17.40
N PRO A 230 12.98 25.30 16.83
CA PRO A 230 13.16 24.91 15.44
C PRO A 230 12.52 23.56 15.12
N TYR A 231 11.91 23.43 13.95
CA TYR A 231 11.23 22.21 13.52
C TYR A 231 11.53 21.87 12.07
N ILE A 232 11.98 20.63 11.86
CA ILE A 232 12.23 20.07 10.54
C ILE A 232 10.94 19.36 10.10
N LYS A 233 10.22 19.95 9.14
CA LYS A 233 8.97 19.41 8.59
C LYS A 233 9.22 18.35 7.49
N GLY A 234 10.48 18.01 7.24
CA GLY A 234 10.92 17.13 6.16
C GLY A 234 11.53 17.90 5.00
N ALA A 235 12.38 17.20 4.24
CA ALA A 235 13.08 17.71 3.07
C ALA A 235 12.11 18.20 2.00
N LYS A 236 12.11 19.49 1.67
CA LYS A 236 11.38 20.02 0.48
C LYS A 236 12.10 19.62 -0.83
N GLY A 237 12.43 18.35 -0.99
CA GLY A 237 13.20 17.81 -2.12
C GLY A 237 14.72 18.05 -2.03
N LEU A 238 15.24 18.53 -0.90
CA LEU A 238 16.68 18.66 -0.67
C LEU A 238 17.21 17.42 0.06
N GLU A 239 18.19 16.77 -0.52
CA GLU A 239 18.86 15.65 0.13
C GLU A 239 19.77 16.19 1.25
N TRP A 240 19.66 15.63 2.45
CA TRP A 240 20.58 15.83 3.59
C TRP A 240 20.55 17.20 4.32
N PHE A 241 19.93 18.24 3.77
CA PHE A 241 19.84 19.56 4.40
C PHE A 241 18.44 20.16 4.30
N GLU A 242 17.87 20.60 5.44
CA GLU A 242 16.56 21.25 5.47
C GLU A 242 16.70 22.75 5.81
N PRO A 243 16.05 23.66 5.06
CA PRO A 243 16.17 25.11 5.25
C PRO A 243 15.62 25.69 6.58
N GLY A 244 15.35 24.90 7.62
CA GLY A 244 14.98 25.41 8.96
C GLY A 244 13.80 26.40 8.96
N THR A 245 12.86 26.23 8.03
CA THR A 245 11.83 27.24 7.70
C THR A 245 10.66 27.29 8.67
N HIS A 246 10.59 26.36 9.61
CA HIS A 246 9.48 26.22 10.54
C HIS A 246 9.97 26.20 11.97
N ALA A 247 9.15 26.74 12.86
CA ALA A 247 9.24 26.55 14.29
C ALA A 247 7.94 25.90 14.79
N ILE A 248 8.09 25.02 15.78
CA ILE A 248 6.99 24.30 16.41
C ILE A 248 6.73 24.82 17.81
N ARG A 249 5.45 24.93 18.16
CA ARG A 249 5.04 25.32 19.50
C ARG A 249 5.30 24.17 20.47
N TRP A 250 6.34 24.30 21.28
CA TRP A 250 6.78 23.28 22.22
C TRP A 250 6.35 23.55 23.67
N ALA A 251 5.92 24.75 24.08
CA ALA A 251 5.55 24.94 25.49
C ALA A 251 4.17 24.33 25.86
N PRO A 252 4.04 23.64 27.03
CA PRO A 252 5.11 23.19 27.93
C PRO A 252 5.63 21.80 27.49
N ALA A 253 6.89 21.72 27.06
CA ALA A 253 7.58 20.47 26.67
C ALA A 253 6.81 19.50 25.72
N GLY A 254 6.03 20.01 24.78
CA GLY A 254 5.28 19.24 23.78
C GLY A 254 3.97 18.67 24.29
N LEU A 255 3.59 18.92 25.55
CA LEU A 255 2.41 18.33 26.18
C LEU A 255 1.12 18.58 25.39
N GLN A 256 0.96 19.79 24.85
CA GLN A 256 -0.21 20.13 24.06
C GLN A 256 -0.34 19.28 22.78
N ILE A 257 0.80 18.96 22.14
CA ILE A 257 0.85 18.12 20.94
C ILE A 257 0.55 16.67 21.33
N ASN A 258 1.18 16.17 22.39
CA ASN A 258 0.97 14.81 22.87
C ASN A 258 -0.50 14.56 23.26
N CYS A 259 -1.12 15.49 23.99
CA CYS A 259 -2.54 15.39 24.34
C CYS A 259 -3.44 15.47 23.10
N SER A 260 -3.17 16.38 22.16
CA SER A 260 -3.95 16.51 20.92
C SER A 260 -3.90 15.21 20.11
N ASN A 261 -2.70 14.66 19.90
CA ASN A 261 -2.49 13.41 19.17
C ASN A 261 -3.13 12.22 19.90
N ALA A 262 -3.07 12.17 21.24
CA ALA A 262 -3.72 11.11 22.03
C ALA A 262 -5.25 11.15 21.87
N MET A 263 -5.86 12.34 21.86
CA MET A 263 -7.29 12.49 21.63
C MET A 263 -7.70 12.11 20.21
N GLU A 264 -6.91 12.49 19.20
CA GLU A 264 -7.18 12.07 17.81
C GLU A 264 -7.07 10.55 17.63
N ASN A 265 -6.12 9.90 18.30
CA ASN A 265 -5.97 8.44 18.27
C ASN A 265 -7.14 7.68 18.92
N LEU A 266 -7.94 8.34 19.77
CA LEU A 266 -9.17 7.78 20.34
C LEU A 266 -10.37 7.90 19.39
N HIS A 267 -10.27 8.68 18.31
CA HIS A 267 -11.30 8.83 17.30
C HIS A 267 -10.91 8.09 16.00
N PRO A 268 -11.51 6.91 15.70
CA PRO A 268 -11.06 6.03 14.62
C PRO A 268 -11.25 6.57 13.19
N VAL A 269 -11.87 7.75 13.01
CA VAL A 269 -12.35 8.23 11.71
C VAL A 269 -11.27 8.94 10.86
N ARG A 270 -10.09 9.25 11.42
CA ARG A 270 -9.04 10.01 10.72
C ARG A 270 -7.69 9.31 10.62
N ARG A 271 -7.67 7.98 10.45
CA ARG A 271 -6.43 7.30 10.02
C ARG A 271 -6.17 7.60 8.55
N THR A 272 -5.44 8.67 8.26
CA THR A 272 -4.72 8.80 6.99
C THR A 272 -3.80 7.60 6.82
N LYS A 273 -3.78 7.05 5.61
CA LYS A 273 -3.00 5.88 5.16
C LYS A 273 -1.51 6.00 5.49
N ASN A 274 -1.13 5.75 6.73
CA ASN A 274 0.25 5.54 7.13
C ASN A 274 0.41 4.06 7.43
N PHE A 275 1.42 3.46 6.81
CA PHE A 275 1.84 2.08 7.00
C PHE A 275 1.81 1.72 8.48
N ILE A 276 0.92 0.80 8.84
CA ILE A 276 0.95 0.14 10.13
C ILE A 276 2.22 -0.71 10.11
N LEU A 277 3.31 -0.19 10.65
CA LEU A 277 4.35 -1.06 11.19
C LEU A 277 3.67 -1.81 12.33
N SER A 278 3.53 -3.12 12.13
CA SER A 278 3.04 -4.04 13.13
C SER A 278 3.77 -3.79 14.45
N ARG A 279 3.00 -3.52 15.50
CA ARG A 279 3.44 -3.77 16.86
C ARG A 279 3.20 -5.25 17.12
N GLU A 280 4.27 -5.97 17.47
CA GLU A 280 4.13 -7.08 18.43
C GLU A 280 3.72 -6.52 19.79
#